data_AF-A0A1B8Z8N5-F1
#
_entry.id   AF-A0A1B8Z8N5-F1
#
_cell.length_a   1.000
_cell.length_b   1.000
_cell.length_c   1.000
_cell.angle_alpha   90.00
_cell.angle_beta   90.00
_cell.angle_gamma   90.00
#
_symmetry.space_group_name_H-M   'P 1'
#
loop_
_entity.id
_entity.type
_entity.pdbx_description
1 polymer ?
#
loop_
_entity_poly.entity_id
_entity_poly.type
_entity_poly.pdbx_seq_one_letter_code
_entity_poly.pdbx_strand_id
1 'polypeptide(L)'
;MKTIYNSIREEVVKHSKVRNSVLGNVNEWKRSHYIILSEIIKEELSEADELKGGKKFEIGNTISHVTLQRFFENDYQDKTHSDLRFLKTLDKICIFLGYKDLNDYILSARQKKQNHKGADNHSFLTQMVYDYCATAFEFCKQFPTHNTDIFNDFLFDDSPFLERVSQFSKELCEKDFHLVTKNNRSNYEVFDIHVVTDEPDKKILETQEFWNLLFKVGETGEEHFVNQLSTQIYFIKKIDDTWKIWDNYNPDAGTLNRKIETP
;
A
#
# COMPACT_ATOMS: atom_id res chain seq x y z
N MET A 1 -5.29 -2.27 -5.38
CA MET A 1 -4.40 -3.30 -6.00
C MET A 1 -4.80 -3.74 -7.41
N LYS A 2 -6.10 -3.89 -7.74
CA LYS A 2 -6.59 -4.23 -9.09
C LYS A 2 -6.07 -3.27 -10.18
N THR A 3 -5.83 -2.01 -9.84
CA THR A 3 -5.28 -0.98 -10.76
C THR A 3 -3.78 -1.14 -11.02
N ILE A 4 -2.97 -1.49 -10.00
CA ILE A 4 -1.52 -1.67 -10.14
C ILE A 4 -1.23 -2.94 -10.94
N TYR A 5 -1.89 -4.05 -10.62
CA TYR A 5 -1.64 -5.30 -11.34
C TYR A 5 -2.12 -5.24 -12.79
N ASN A 6 -3.23 -4.56 -13.08
CA ASN A 6 -3.68 -4.31 -14.45
C ASN A 6 -2.68 -3.42 -15.19
N SER A 7 -2.15 -2.39 -14.53
CA SER A 7 -1.08 -1.57 -15.09
C SER A 7 0.17 -2.39 -15.41
N ILE A 8 0.60 -3.27 -14.51
CA ILE A 8 1.73 -4.19 -14.73
C ILE A 8 1.44 -5.10 -15.92
N ARG A 9 0.24 -5.70 -16.01
CA ARG A 9 -0.17 -6.54 -17.16
C ARG A 9 -0.05 -5.78 -18.47
N GLU A 10 -0.57 -4.55 -18.51
CA GLU A 10 -0.51 -3.71 -19.70
C GLU A 10 0.94 -3.36 -20.08
N GLU A 11 1.78 -3.03 -19.11
CA GLU A 11 3.20 -2.75 -19.35
C GLU A 11 3.96 -3.97 -19.87
N VAL A 12 3.66 -5.18 -19.37
CA VAL A 12 4.25 -6.43 -19.89
C VAL A 12 3.87 -6.64 -21.34
N VAL A 13 2.61 -6.43 -21.72
CA VAL A 13 2.16 -6.56 -23.13
C VAL A 13 2.85 -5.52 -24.02
N LYS A 14 3.10 -4.32 -23.50
CA LYS A 14 3.77 -3.22 -24.22
C LYS A 14 5.30 -3.37 -24.25
N HIS A 15 5.89 -4.23 -23.43
CA HIS A 15 7.34 -4.41 -23.32
C HIS A 15 7.96 -4.79 -24.67
N SER A 16 9.09 -4.18 -25.04
CA SER A 16 9.69 -4.33 -26.37
C SER A 16 9.99 -5.78 -26.72
N LYS A 17 10.56 -6.57 -25.80
CA LYS A 17 10.84 -7.99 -26.02
C LYS A 17 9.57 -8.84 -26.16
N VAL A 18 8.45 -8.43 -25.57
CA VAL A 18 7.15 -9.12 -25.73
C VAL A 18 6.51 -8.73 -27.06
N ARG A 19 6.43 -7.44 -27.35
CA ARG A 19 5.85 -6.90 -28.59
C ARG A 19 6.59 -7.33 -29.85
N ASN A 20 7.91 -7.46 -29.79
CA ASN A 20 8.74 -7.89 -30.93
C ASN A 20 8.78 -9.43 -31.07
N SER A 21 8.13 -10.17 -30.17
CA SER A 21 7.98 -11.62 -30.26
C SER A 21 6.66 -12.01 -30.93
N VAL A 22 6.41 -13.33 -31.05
CA VAL A 22 5.12 -13.87 -31.51
C VAL A 22 3.94 -13.36 -30.66
N LEU A 23 4.18 -13.00 -29.39
CA LEU A 23 3.15 -12.50 -28.47
C LEU A 23 2.56 -11.14 -28.88
N GLY A 24 3.32 -10.30 -29.57
CA GLY A 24 2.85 -8.98 -30.03
C GLY A 24 1.87 -9.03 -31.20
N ASN A 25 1.73 -10.19 -31.86
CA ASN A 25 0.86 -10.39 -33.02
C ASN A 25 -0.46 -11.09 -32.67
N VAL A 26 -0.73 -11.36 -31.39
CA VAL A 26 -1.89 -12.14 -30.96
C VAL A 26 -2.65 -11.40 -29.86
N ASN A 27 -3.95 -11.22 -30.05
CA ASN A 27 -4.81 -10.49 -29.12
C ASN A 27 -5.21 -11.30 -27.88
N GLU A 28 -5.21 -12.63 -27.98
CA GLU A 28 -5.54 -13.55 -26.88
C GLU A 28 -4.46 -14.59 -26.68
N TRP A 29 -3.93 -14.67 -25.46
CA TRP A 29 -2.90 -15.62 -25.13
C TRP A 29 -3.48 -17.00 -24.78
N LYS A 30 -2.80 -18.03 -25.25
CA LYS A 30 -3.10 -19.45 -24.99
C LYS A 30 -1.93 -20.00 -24.18
N ARG A 31 -2.05 -21.22 -23.67
CA ARG A 31 -0.98 -21.88 -22.89
C ARG A 31 0.42 -21.77 -23.52
N SER A 32 0.54 -21.99 -24.84
CA SER A 32 1.81 -21.87 -25.57
C SER A 32 2.40 -20.46 -25.51
N HIS A 33 1.55 -19.43 -25.54
CA HIS A 33 1.96 -18.03 -25.42
C HIS A 33 2.54 -17.73 -24.03
N TYR A 34 1.96 -18.26 -22.96
CA TYR A 34 2.52 -18.11 -21.60
C TYR A 34 3.84 -18.87 -21.40
N ILE A 35 4.06 -19.96 -22.14
CA ILE A 35 5.36 -20.66 -22.15
C ILE A 35 6.41 -19.76 -22.79
N ILE A 36 6.09 -19.13 -23.93
CA ILE A 36 7.00 -18.18 -24.59
C ILE A 36 7.29 -16.98 -23.67
N LEU A 37 6.27 -16.40 -23.03
CA LEU A 37 6.44 -15.29 -22.09
C LEU A 37 7.33 -15.68 -20.90
N SER A 38 7.15 -16.89 -20.37
CA SER A 38 7.96 -17.44 -19.28
C SER A 38 9.46 -17.46 -19.64
N GLU A 39 9.80 -17.88 -20.86
CA GLU A 39 11.20 -17.90 -21.30
C GLU A 39 11.74 -16.49 -21.55
N ILE A 40 10.97 -15.60 -22.19
CA ILE A 40 11.38 -14.19 -22.39
C ILE A 40 11.71 -13.52 -21.05
N ILE A 41 10.82 -13.67 -20.05
CA ILE A 41 11.04 -13.11 -18.71
C ILE A 41 12.27 -13.72 -18.07
N LYS A 42 12.42 -15.04 -18.12
CA LYS A 42 13.56 -15.75 -17.53
C LYS A 42 14.91 -15.30 -18.11
N GLU A 43 14.98 -15.10 -19.42
CA GLU A 43 16.19 -14.59 -20.09
C GLU A 43 16.56 -13.21 -19.53
N GLU A 44 15.61 -12.28 -19.47
CA GLU A 44 15.84 -10.94 -18.89
C GLU A 44 16.28 -11.00 -17.42
N LEU A 45 15.56 -11.77 -16.60
CA LEU A 45 15.84 -11.89 -15.17
C LEU A 45 17.18 -12.57 -14.89
N SER A 46 17.71 -13.35 -15.83
CA SER A 46 19.03 -13.96 -15.70
C SER A 46 20.17 -12.94 -15.87
N GLU A 47 19.92 -11.84 -16.57
CA GLU A 47 20.87 -10.77 -16.86
C GLU A 47 20.70 -9.55 -15.94
N ALA A 48 19.53 -9.42 -15.27
CA ALA A 48 19.21 -8.31 -14.38
C ALA A 48 20.19 -8.16 -13.20
N ASP A 49 20.72 -6.95 -13.02
CA ASP A 49 21.64 -6.60 -11.93
C ASP A 49 20.98 -6.74 -10.56
N GLU A 50 19.68 -6.44 -10.50
CA GLU A 50 18.80 -6.54 -9.34
C GLU A 50 18.68 -7.97 -8.80
N LEU A 51 19.01 -8.96 -9.63
CA LEU A 51 18.93 -10.39 -9.32
C LEU A 51 20.30 -11.04 -9.15
N LYS A 52 21.32 -10.27 -8.78
CA LYS A 52 22.65 -10.77 -8.37
C LYS A 52 22.71 -11.04 -6.86
N GLY A 53 23.58 -11.96 -6.44
CA GLY A 53 23.86 -12.22 -5.02
C GLY A 53 22.66 -12.80 -4.24
N GLY A 54 22.47 -12.32 -3.00
CA GLY A 54 21.46 -12.84 -2.06
C GLY A 54 20.02 -12.76 -2.58
N LYS A 55 19.67 -11.68 -3.30
CA LYS A 55 18.32 -11.46 -3.86
C LYS A 55 17.94 -12.57 -4.86
N LYS A 56 18.91 -13.11 -5.62
CA LYS A 56 18.69 -14.29 -6.50
C LYS A 56 18.16 -15.50 -5.75
N PHE A 57 18.73 -15.79 -4.58
CA PHE A 57 18.35 -16.94 -3.75
C PHE A 57 17.00 -16.75 -3.08
N GLU A 58 16.61 -15.51 -2.79
CA GLU A 58 15.37 -15.18 -2.11
C GLU A 58 14.13 -15.18 -3.03
N ILE A 59 14.25 -14.63 -4.24
CA ILE A 59 13.11 -14.45 -5.15
C ILE A 59 13.15 -15.35 -6.40
N GLY A 60 14.33 -15.87 -6.75
CA GLY A 60 14.56 -16.65 -7.96
C GLY A 60 14.53 -15.79 -9.23
N ASN A 61 14.87 -16.38 -10.38
CA ASN A 61 14.91 -15.70 -11.67
C ASN A 61 13.95 -16.32 -12.71
N THR A 62 12.98 -17.12 -12.26
CA THR A 62 12.01 -17.78 -13.14
C THR A 62 10.58 -17.57 -12.64
N ILE A 63 9.64 -17.51 -13.57
CA ILE A 63 8.19 -17.53 -13.29
C ILE A 63 7.59 -18.62 -14.17
N SER A 64 6.82 -19.55 -13.60
CA SER A 64 6.23 -20.62 -14.42
C SER A 64 5.14 -20.08 -15.35
N HIS A 65 4.99 -20.70 -16.53
CA HIS A 65 3.90 -20.38 -17.46
C HIS A 65 2.50 -20.50 -16.83
N VAL A 66 2.30 -21.43 -15.88
CA VAL A 66 1.03 -21.57 -15.14
C VAL A 66 0.80 -20.37 -14.22
N THR A 67 1.85 -19.89 -13.56
CA THR A 67 1.79 -18.68 -12.73
C THR A 67 1.48 -17.45 -13.58
N LEU A 68 2.11 -17.30 -14.75
CA LEU A 68 1.84 -16.21 -15.68
C LEU A 68 0.41 -16.29 -16.25
N GLN A 69 -0.05 -17.49 -16.61
CA GLN A 69 -1.42 -17.69 -17.06
C GLN A 69 -2.43 -17.23 -16.00
N ARG A 70 -2.26 -17.66 -14.74
CA ARG A 70 -3.09 -17.17 -13.63
C ARG A 70 -2.93 -15.67 -13.44
N PHE A 71 -1.71 -15.15 -13.61
CA PHE A 71 -1.44 -13.73 -13.49
C PHE A 71 -2.18 -12.89 -14.51
N PHE A 72 -2.46 -13.39 -15.72
CA PHE A 72 -3.17 -12.67 -16.79
C PHE A 72 -4.67 -12.99 -16.90
N GLU A 73 -5.09 -14.20 -16.53
CA GLU A 73 -6.47 -14.67 -16.76
C GLU A 73 -7.34 -14.61 -15.51
N ASN A 74 -6.78 -14.75 -14.31
CA ASN A 74 -7.59 -14.75 -13.10
C ASN A 74 -7.79 -13.33 -12.57
N ASP A 75 -9.01 -13.05 -12.13
CA ASP A 75 -9.27 -12.03 -11.14
C ASP A 75 -8.76 -12.55 -9.79
N TYR A 76 -7.60 -12.07 -9.36
CA TYR A 76 -7.10 -12.35 -8.03
C TYR A 76 -8.14 -11.92 -7.00
N GLN A 77 -8.59 -12.87 -6.16
CA GLN A 77 -9.44 -12.56 -5.00
C GLN A 77 -8.59 -11.99 -3.87
N ASP A 78 -9.20 -11.17 -3.01
CA ASP A 78 -8.53 -10.35 -1.99
C ASP A 78 -7.53 -11.13 -1.09
N LYS A 79 -7.79 -12.41 -0.84
CA LYS A 79 -6.89 -13.30 -0.06
C LYS A 79 -5.56 -13.62 -0.75
N THR A 80 -5.43 -13.39 -2.06
CA THR A 80 -4.23 -13.70 -2.84
C THR A 80 -3.19 -12.57 -2.80
N HIS A 81 -3.63 -11.37 -2.39
CA HIS A 81 -2.79 -10.18 -2.36
C HIS A 81 -1.76 -10.18 -1.23
N SER A 82 -2.01 -10.93 -0.15
CA SER A 82 -1.08 -11.13 0.96
C SER A 82 -0.20 -12.39 0.81
N ASP A 83 -0.33 -13.15 -0.28
CA ASP A 83 0.50 -14.34 -0.52
C ASP A 83 1.92 -13.91 -0.91
N LEU A 84 2.90 -14.25 -0.06
CA LEU A 84 4.33 -14.02 -0.32
C LEU A 84 4.77 -14.56 -1.69
N ARG A 85 4.19 -15.66 -2.17
CA ARG A 85 4.49 -16.21 -3.50
C ARG A 85 4.00 -15.31 -4.62
N PHE A 86 2.85 -14.67 -4.42
CA PHE A 86 2.29 -13.72 -5.36
C PHE A 86 3.11 -12.43 -5.39
N LEU A 87 3.48 -11.88 -4.22
CA LEU A 87 4.34 -10.70 -4.13
C LEU A 87 5.71 -10.93 -4.78
N LYS A 88 6.34 -12.08 -4.55
CA LYS A 88 7.59 -12.45 -5.25
C LYS A 88 7.42 -12.57 -6.77
N THR A 89 6.23 -12.93 -7.23
CA THR A 89 5.93 -12.98 -8.67
C THR A 89 5.85 -11.57 -9.24
N LEU A 90 5.17 -10.66 -8.54
CA LEU A 90 5.09 -9.25 -8.92
C LEU A 90 6.46 -8.59 -8.94
N ASP A 91 7.30 -8.83 -7.94
CA ASP A 91 8.68 -8.33 -7.89
C ASP A 91 9.46 -8.72 -9.16
N LYS A 92 9.41 -10.00 -9.53
CA LYS A 92 10.09 -10.48 -10.73
C LYS A 92 9.53 -9.85 -12.00
N ILE A 93 8.23 -9.63 -12.10
CA ILE A 93 7.65 -8.95 -13.26
C ILE A 93 8.08 -7.48 -13.30
N CYS A 94 8.16 -6.80 -12.15
CA CYS A 94 8.62 -5.41 -12.09
C CYS A 94 10.11 -5.31 -12.46
N ILE A 95 10.94 -6.25 -12.03
CA ILE A 95 12.34 -6.34 -12.46
C ILE A 95 12.44 -6.57 -13.97
N PHE A 96 11.62 -7.46 -14.52
CA PHE A 96 11.52 -7.66 -15.97
C PHE A 96 11.14 -6.36 -16.72
N LEU A 97 10.31 -5.52 -16.12
CA LEU A 97 9.92 -4.22 -16.68
C LEU A 97 10.98 -3.11 -16.48
N GLY A 98 12.12 -3.42 -15.85
CA GLY A 98 13.24 -2.50 -15.64
C GLY A 98 13.21 -1.71 -14.33
N TYR A 99 12.40 -2.12 -13.36
CA TYR A 99 12.33 -1.51 -12.02
C TYR A 99 13.13 -2.32 -11.01
N LYS A 100 13.53 -1.73 -9.88
CA LYS A 100 14.32 -2.45 -8.87
C LYS A 100 13.57 -3.58 -8.17
N ASP A 101 12.27 -3.37 -7.96
CA ASP A 101 11.31 -4.27 -7.33
C ASP A 101 9.89 -3.69 -7.49
N LEU A 102 8.89 -4.35 -6.87
CA LEU A 102 7.52 -3.89 -6.87
C LEU A 102 7.35 -2.51 -6.21
N ASN A 103 8.11 -2.19 -5.17
CA ASN A 103 7.98 -0.89 -4.50
C ASN A 103 8.48 0.24 -5.41
N ASP A 104 9.59 0.04 -6.11
CA ASP A 104 10.12 0.98 -7.11
C ASP A 104 9.12 1.18 -8.28
N TYR A 105 8.47 0.10 -8.72
CA TYR A 105 7.36 0.20 -9.68
C TYR A 105 6.20 1.05 -9.14
N ILE A 106 5.76 0.80 -7.91
CA ILE A 106 4.64 1.53 -7.30
C ILE A 106 4.97 3.02 -7.17
N LEU A 107 6.19 3.36 -6.72
CA LEU A 107 6.64 4.74 -6.60
C LEU A 107 6.70 5.45 -7.96
N SER A 108 7.27 4.80 -8.97
CA SER A 108 7.37 5.37 -10.33
C SER A 108 6.01 5.47 -11.03
N ALA A 109 5.11 4.51 -10.84
CA ALA A 109 3.73 4.57 -11.35
C ALA A 109 2.93 5.72 -10.71
N ARG A 110 3.18 6.00 -9.41
CA ARG A 110 2.64 7.17 -8.71
C ARG A 110 3.19 8.47 -9.31
N GLN A 111 4.49 8.56 -9.59
CA GLN A 111 5.12 9.73 -10.24
C GLN A 111 4.66 9.93 -11.68
N LYS A 112 4.49 8.86 -12.48
CA LYS A 112 3.93 8.95 -13.85
C LYS A 112 2.47 9.42 -13.84
N LYS A 113 1.67 9.01 -12.86
CA LYS A 113 0.31 9.54 -12.64
C LYS A 113 0.33 11.02 -12.23
N GLN A 114 1.32 11.47 -11.48
CA GLN A 114 1.51 12.89 -11.13
C GLN A 114 1.92 13.73 -12.37
N ASN A 115 2.77 13.22 -13.26
CA ASN A 115 3.21 13.95 -14.46
C ASN A 115 2.17 14.04 -15.59
N HIS A 116 1.15 13.17 -15.59
CA HIS A 116 0.02 13.22 -16.54
C HIS A 116 -1.20 14.00 -16.03
N LYS A 117 -1.17 14.49 -14.79
CA LYS A 117 -2.20 15.36 -14.23
C LYS A 117 -1.62 16.75 -14.01
N GLY A 118 -1.85 17.66 -14.95
CA GLY A 118 -1.56 19.08 -14.70
C GLY A 118 -2.23 19.53 -13.42
N ALA A 119 -1.47 20.21 -12.54
CA ALA A 119 -1.88 20.87 -11.29
C ALA A 119 -3.34 20.60 -10.85
N ASP A 120 -3.61 19.37 -10.39
CA ASP A 120 -4.96 18.89 -10.10
C ASP A 120 -5.17 18.93 -8.58
N ASN A 121 -6.18 19.66 -8.12
CA ASN A 121 -6.55 19.76 -6.71
C ASN A 121 -6.80 18.37 -6.08
N HIS A 122 -7.18 17.37 -6.88
CA HIS A 122 -7.34 16.00 -6.40
C HIS A 122 -6.01 15.30 -6.07
N SER A 123 -4.90 15.70 -6.71
CA SER A 123 -3.59 15.12 -6.43
C SER A 123 -3.08 15.50 -5.03
N PHE A 124 -3.30 16.74 -4.58
CA PHE A 124 -2.88 17.17 -3.24
C PHE A 124 -3.71 16.48 -2.15
N LEU A 125 -5.03 16.32 -2.36
CA LEU A 125 -5.91 15.66 -1.38
C LEU A 125 -5.55 14.17 -1.21
N THR A 126 -5.25 13.52 -2.33
CA THR A 126 -4.80 12.13 -2.35
C THR A 126 -3.47 12.00 -1.59
N GLN A 127 -2.51 12.90 -1.88
CA GLN A 127 -1.22 12.92 -1.22
C GLN A 127 -1.34 13.19 0.28
N MET A 128 -2.23 14.11 0.69
CA MET A 128 -2.50 14.41 2.10
C MET A 128 -2.94 13.16 2.89
N VAL A 129 -3.79 12.31 2.32
CA VAL A 129 -4.21 11.07 3.01
C VAL A 129 -3.05 10.08 3.10
N TYR A 130 -2.27 9.91 2.04
CA TYR A 130 -1.08 9.05 2.08
C TYR A 130 -0.08 9.50 3.14
N ASP A 131 0.21 10.81 3.19
CA ASP A 131 1.16 11.40 4.13
C ASP A 131 0.63 11.32 5.57
N TYR A 132 -0.68 11.50 5.77
CA TYR A 132 -1.33 11.25 7.05
C TYR A 132 -1.17 9.80 7.51
N CYS A 133 -1.47 8.81 6.66
CA CYS A 133 -1.32 7.39 7.02
C CYS A 133 0.14 7.03 7.34
N ALA A 134 1.10 7.59 6.58
CA ALA A 134 2.53 7.44 6.87
C ALA A 134 2.88 8.00 8.25
N THR A 135 2.40 9.21 8.54
CA THR A 135 2.60 9.89 9.81
C THR A 135 1.95 9.13 10.97
N ALA A 136 0.75 8.58 10.77
CA ALA A 136 0.07 7.76 11.77
C ALA A 136 0.84 6.47 12.09
N PHE A 137 1.49 5.86 11.09
CA PHE A 137 2.37 4.72 11.31
C PHE A 137 3.65 5.11 12.08
N GLU A 138 4.28 6.24 11.74
CA GLU A 138 5.42 6.77 12.51
C GLU A 138 5.02 7.12 13.95
N PHE A 139 3.84 7.69 14.15
CA PHE A 139 3.29 7.95 15.48
C PHE A 139 3.18 6.66 16.31
N CYS A 140 2.66 5.58 15.72
CA CYS A 140 2.60 4.29 16.41
C CYS A 140 3.99 3.73 16.79
N LYS A 141 5.04 4.03 16.02
CA LYS A 141 6.42 3.63 16.35
C LYS A 141 6.99 4.38 17.54
N GLN A 142 6.46 5.56 17.86
CA GLN A 142 6.92 6.35 19.01
C GLN A 142 6.37 5.84 20.33
N PHE A 143 5.35 4.97 20.31
CA PHE A 143 4.81 4.39 21.52
C PHE A 143 5.90 3.65 22.29
N PRO A 144 5.96 3.82 23.63
CA PRO A 144 4.94 4.39 24.52
C PRO A 144 5.01 5.93 24.66
N THR A 145 5.91 6.62 23.97
CA THR A 145 5.98 8.08 24.01
C THR A 145 4.80 8.68 23.25
N HIS A 146 3.93 9.40 23.95
CA HIS A 146 2.77 10.03 23.37
C HIS A 146 3.10 11.44 22.86
N ASN A 147 3.18 11.63 21.55
CA ASN A 147 3.41 12.93 20.92
C ASN A 147 2.52 13.14 19.68
N THR A 148 1.40 13.84 19.86
CA THR A 148 0.45 14.12 18.77
C THR A 148 0.84 15.29 17.89
N ASP A 149 1.88 16.06 18.25
CA ASP A 149 2.32 17.24 17.48
C ASP A 149 2.79 16.86 16.06
N ILE A 150 3.15 15.59 15.86
CA ILE A 150 3.49 15.05 14.54
C ILE A 150 2.34 15.18 13.52
N PHE A 151 1.09 15.33 13.99
CA PHE A 151 -0.08 15.50 13.15
C PHE A 151 -0.41 16.94 12.79
N ASN A 152 0.32 17.94 13.30
CA ASN A 152 -0.03 19.35 13.14
C ASN A 152 -0.10 19.81 11.68
N ASP A 153 0.64 19.16 10.78
CA ASP A 153 0.59 19.48 9.34
C ASP A 153 -0.66 18.91 8.64
N PHE A 154 -1.34 17.93 9.25
CA PHE A 154 -2.44 17.17 8.65
C PHE A 154 -3.79 17.41 9.33
N LEU A 155 -3.80 17.71 10.62
CA LEU A 155 -5.00 17.86 11.44
C LEU A 155 -5.10 19.29 11.99
N PHE A 156 -6.33 19.77 12.21
CA PHE A 156 -6.54 20.98 13.01
C PHE A 156 -6.48 20.65 14.50
N ASP A 157 -5.94 21.56 15.31
CA ASP A 157 -5.76 21.39 16.76
C ASP A 157 -7.10 21.15 17.49
N ASP A 158 -8.18 21.75 16.99
CA ASP A 158 -9.55 21.64 17.49
C ASP A 158 -10.38 20.59 16.75
N SER A 159 -9.75 19.77 15.90
CA SER A 159 -10.47 18.76 15.15
C SER A 159 -10.95 17.61 16.05
N PRO A 160 -12.20 17.13 15.86
CA PRO A 160 -12.69 15.96 16.59
C PRO A 160 -11.86 14.70 16.29
N PHE A 161 -11.13 14.68 15.16
CA PHE A 161 -10.25 13.57 14.84
C PHE A 161 -9.04 13.52 15.75
N LEU A 162 -8.33 14.64 15.91
CA LEU A 162 -7.15 14.73 16.75
C LEU A 162 -7.49 14.38 18.20
N GLU A 163 -8.64 14.85 18.70
CA GLU A 163 -9.13 14.50 20.05
C GLU A 163 -9.27 12.98 20.22
N ARG A 164 -9.94 12.30 19.28
CA ARG A 164 -10.12 10.83 19.33
C ARG A 164 -8.79 10.08 19.20
N VAL A 165 -7.93 10.49 18.27
CA VAL A 165 -6.60 9.89 18.10
C VAL A 165 -5.83 10.02 19.41
N SER A 166 -5.75 11.22 19.97
CA SER A 166 -5.07 11.50 21.23
C SER A 166 -5.62 10.68 22.39
N GLN A 167 -6.93 10.51 22.50
CA GLN A 167 -7.52 9.71 23.58
C GLN A 167 -7.11 8.24 23.45
N PHE A 168 -7.30 7.64 22.27
CA PHE A 168 -6.99 6.23 22.06
C PHE A 168 -5.50 5.93 22.19
N SER A 169 -4.63 6.78 21.64
CA SER A 169 -3.18 6.58 21.74
C SER A 169 -2.67 6.79 23.15
N LYS A 170 -3.22 7.75 23.90
CA LYS A 170 -2.82 7.96 25.30
C LYS A 170 -3.07 6.71 26.15
N GLU A 171 -4.23 6.08 26.01
CA GLU A 171 -4.53 4.82 26.72
C GLU A 171 -3.56 3.68 26.35
N LEU A 172 -3.15 3.58 25.08
CA LEU A 172 -2.19 2.57 24.63
C LEU A 172 -0.76 2.87 25.15
N CYS A 173 -0.36 4.13 25.15
CA CYS A 173 0.90 4.59 25.71
C CYS A 173 0.98 4.35 27.24
N GLU A 174 -0.09 4.66 27.98
CA GLU A 174 -0.18 4.40 29.43
C GLU A 174 -0.06 2.91 29.77
N LYS A 175 -0.51 2.04 28.86
CA LYS A 175 -0.36 0.59 28.96
C LYS A 175 0.97 0.05 28.42
N ASP A 176 1.93 0.92 28.11
CA ASP A 176 3.28 0.56 27.65
C ASP A 176 3.29 -0.32 26.39
N PHE A 177 2.50 0.05 25.38
CA PHE A 177 2.50 -0.62 24.08
C PHE A 177 3.72 -0.21 23.24
N HIS A 178 4.35 -1.18 22.58
CA HIS A 178 5.49 -0.98 21.67
C HIS A 178 5.20 -1.61 20.32
N LEU A 179 5.30 -0.83 19.23
CA LEU A 179 5.09 -1.37 17.88
C LEU A 179 6.29 -2.21 17.41
N VAL A 180 6.02 -3.42 16.92
CA VAL A 180 7.04 -4.33 16.39
C VAL A 180 7.22 -4.13 14.89
N THR A 181 8.32 -3.50 14.49
CA THR A 181 8.65 -3.22 13.07
C THR A 181 9.67 -4.19 12.47
N LYS A 182 10.38 -4.96 13.30
CA LYS A 182 11.40 -5.91 12.85
C LYS A 182 10.80 -6.91 11.85
N ASN A 183 11.51 -7.17 10.75
CA ASN A 183 11.08 -8.05 9.65
C ASN A 183 9.73 -7.66 9.03
N ASN A 184 9.40 -6.36 9.01
CA ASN A 184 8.16 -5.82 8.44
C ASN A 184 6.87 -6.43 9.04
N ARG A 185 6.94 -6.83 10.32
CA ARG A 185 5.80 -7.41 11.04
C ARG A 185 4.66 -6.43 11.26
N SER A 186 4.94 -5.13 11.21
CA SER A 186 3.93 -4.08 11.18
C SER A 186 4.07 -3.27 9.90
N ASN A 187 2.96 -3.03 9.22
CA ASN A 187 2.88 -2.25 7.97
C ASN A 187 1.44 -1.74 7.76
N TYR A 188 1.29 -0.84 6.80
CA TYR A 188 0.00 -0.35 6.34
C TYR A 188 0.03 -0.16 4.82
N GLU A 189 -1.14 -0.15 4.20
CA GLU A 189 -1.29 0.15 2.78
C GLU A 189 -2.61 0.88 2.53
N VAL A 190 -2.57 1.97 1.76
CA VAL A 190 -3.76 2.64 1.24
C VAL A 190 -3.95 2.20 -0.21
N PHE A 191 -4.99 1.39 -0.45
CA PHE A 191 -5.23 0.71 -1.72
C PHE A 191 -5.91 1.58 -2.76
N ASP A 192 -6.85 2.40 -2.31
CA ASP A 192 -7.65 3.24 -3.17
C ASP A 192 -8.15 4.48 -2.44
N ILE A 193 -8.37 5.55 -3.20
CA ILE A 193 -8.86 6.83 -2.70
C ILE A 193 -9.84 7.38 -3.74
N HIS A 194 -11.09 7.53 -3.34
CA HIS A 194 -12.17 8.06 -4.16
C HIS A 194 -12.66 9.38 -3.56
N VAL A 195 -12.80 10.40 -4.40
CA VAL A 195 -13.43 11.65 -3.98
C VAL A 195 -14.95 11.48 -4.06
N VAL A 196 -15.60 11.53 -2.91
CA VAL A 196 -17.07 11.43 -2.77
C VAL A 196 -17.72 12.80 -2.89
N THR A 197 -17.05 13.84 -2.42
CA THR A 197 -17.57 15.22 -2.45
C THR A 197 -16.46 16.21 -2.74
N ASP A 198 -16.75 17.17 -3.61
CA ASP A 198 -15.82 18.17 -4.11
C ASP A 198 -16.41 19.59 -4.02
N GLU A 199 -16.48 20.17 -2.82
CA GLU A 199 -17.02 21.51 -2.57
C GLU A 199 -15.90 22.54 -2.33
N PRO A 200 -16.10 23.84 -2.56
CA PRO A 200 -15.03 24.85 -2.51
C PRO A 200 -14.20 24.87 -1.22
N ASP A 201 -14.83 24.59 -0.08
CA ASP A 201 -14.28 24.63 1.27
C ASP A 201 -14.31 23.27 1.99
N LYS A 202 -14.83 22.22 1.34
CA LYS A 202 -15.00 20.89 1.91
C LYS A 202 -14.77 19.80 0.87
N LYS A 203 -14.02 18.77 1.25
CA LYS A 203 -13.82 17.55 0.46
C LYS A 203 -14.15 16.34 1.31
N ILE A 204 -14.76 15.33 0.68
CA ILE A 204 -14.96 14.02 1.32
C ILE A 204 -14.26 12.99 0.46
N LEU A 205 -13.39 12.20 1.09
CA LEU A 205 -12.67 11.11 0.45
C LEU A 205 -13.02 9.81 1.13
N GLU A 206 -13.30 8.80 0.33
CA GLU A 206 -13.43 7.41 0.77
C GLU A 206 -12.14 6.67 0.42
N THR A 207 -11.56 5.97 1.38
CA THR A 207 -10.35 5.18 1.18
C THR A 207 -10.57 3.73 1.52
N GLN A 208 -9.79 2.86 0.87
CA GLN A 208 -9.61 1.48 1.31
C GLN A 208 -8.22 1.34 1.91
N GLU A 209 -8.15 0.96 3.18
CA GLU A 209 -6.90 0.90 3.93
C GLU A 209 -6.72 -0.45 4.59
N PHE A 210 -5.49 -0.94 4.56
CA PHE A 210 -5.06 -2.10 5.31
C PHE A 210 -4.05 -1.70 6.37
N TRP A 211 -4.30 -2.15 7.58
CA TRP A 211 -3.42 -1.95 8.74
C TRP A 211 -3.10 -3.30 9.34
N ASN A 212 -1.82 -3.66 9.33
CA ASN A 212 -1.29 -4.84 9.99
C ASN A 212 -0.28 -4.39 11.03
N LEU A 213 -0.68 -4.28 12.29
CA LEU A 213 0.15 -3.79 13.39
C LEU A 213 0.28 -4.87 14.46
N LEU A 214 1.52 -5.15 14.86
CA LEU A 214 1.84 -6.00 15.99
C LEU A 214 2.40 -5.14 17.11
N PHE A 215 1.74 -5.13 18.24
CA PHE A 215 2.22 -4.49 19.46
C PHE A 215 2.65 -5.51 20.50
N LYS A 216 3.62 -5.13 21.33
CA LYS A 216 3.98 -5.83 22.57
C LYS A 216 3.75 -4.94 23.78
N VAL A 217 3.28 -5.53 24.88
CA VAL A 217 3.04 -4.82 26.15
C VAL A 217 4.21 -5.01 27.10
N GLY A 218 4.99 -3.95 27.31
CA GLY A 218 6.05 -3.84 28.32
C GLY A 218 6.78 -5.14 28.70
N GLU A 219 6.91 -5.38 30.00
CA GLU A 219 7.61 -6.55 30.57
C GLU A 219 6.91 -7.88 30.33
N THR A 220 5.58 -7.89 30.12
CA THR A 220 4.82 -9.13 29.89
C THR A 220 5.17 -9.76 28.53
N GLY A 221 5.52 -8.92 27.55
CA GLY A 221 5.76 -9.34 26.18
C GLY A 221 4.52 -9.84 25.45
N GLU A 222 3.31 -9.67 26.02
CA GLU A 222 2.05 -10.06 25.41
C GLU A 222 1.88 -9.39 24.04
N GLU A 223 1.49 -10.19 23.04
CA GLU A 223 1.37 -9.74 21.65
C GLU A 223 -0.07 -9.42 21.30
N HIS A 224 -0.31 -8.20 20.80
CA HIS A 224 -1.61 -7.79 20.28
C HIS A 224 -1.53 -7.46 18.80
N PHE A 225 -2.47 -8.00 18.04
CA PHE A 225 -2.55 -7.83 16.59
C PHE A 225 -3.74 -6.96 16.19
N VAL A 226 -3.44 -5.98 15.34
CA VAL A 226 -4.42 -5.29 14.51
C VAL A 226 -4.18 -5.77 13.08
N ASN A 227 -5.15 -6.44 12.49
CA ASN A 227 -5.11 -6.86 11.09
C ASN A 227 -6.46 -6.52 10.48
N GLN A 228 -6.55 -5.37 9.83
CA GLN A 228 -7.82 -4.78 9.43
C GLN A 228 -7.71 -4.22 8.03
N LEU A 229 -8.66 -4.63 7.18
CA LEU A 229 -8.96 -3.98 5.92
C LEU A 229 -10.28 -3.24 6.12
N SER A 230 -10.24 -1.92 6.08
CA SER A 230 -11.42 -1.08 6.33
C SER A 230 -11.60 -0.03 5.25
N THR A 231 -12.85 0.40 5.09
CA THR A 231 -13.19 1.59 4.34
C THR A 231 -13.27 2.76 5.30
N GLN A 232 -12.48 3.80 5.07
CA GLN A 232 -12.47 5.01 5.90
C GLN A 232 -12.97 6.22 5.13
N ILE A 233 -13.62 7.14 5.82
CA ILE A 233 -14.16 8.36 5.21
C ILE A 233 -13.48 9.57 5.85
N TYR A 234 -12.70 10.29 5.06
CA TYR A 234 -12.01 11.51 5.47
C TYR A 234 -12.84 12.72 5.09
N PHE A 235 -13.05 13.59 6.07
CA PHE A 235 -13.66 14.90 5.92
C PHE A 235 -12.54 15.94 5.97
N ILE A 236 -12.25 16.57 4.84
CA ILE A 236 -11.20 17.59 4.72
C ILE A 236 -11.86 18.95 4.59
N LYS A 237 -11.39 19.93 5.36
CA LYS A 237 -11.91 21.31 5.34
C LYS A 237 -10.82 22.29 4.95
N LYS A 238 -11.25 23.38 4.33
CA LYS A 238 -10.43 24.57 4.10
C LYS A 238 -10.78 25.63 5.14
N ILE A 239 -9.81 26.01 5.98
CA ILE A 239 -9.93 27.08 6.97
C ILE A 239 -8.73 28.00 6.78
N ASP A 240 -8.96 29.31 6.66
CA ASP A 240 -7.92 30.32 6.43
C ASP A 240 -6.93 29.94 5.31
N ASP A 241 -7.51 29.55 4.17
CA ASP A 241 -6.81 29.09 2.96
C ASP A 241 -6.00 27.79 3.09
N THR A 242 -6.05 27.13 4.25
CA THR A 242 -5.32 25.89 4.54
C THR A 242 -6.25 24.68 4.53
N TRP A 243 -5.88 23.64 3.79
CA TRP A 243 -6.59 22.36 3.79
C TRP A 243 -6.00 21.42 4.83
N LYS A 244 -6.83 20.87 5.72
CA LYS A 244 -6.45 19.79 6.64
C LYS A 244 -7.61 18.83 6.86
N ILE A 245 -7.31 17.63 7.35
CA ILE A 245 -8.31 16.65 7.75
C ILE A 245 -9.00 17.17 9.01
N TRP A 246 -10.30 17.35 8.91
CA TRP A 246 -11.16 17.75 10.01
C TRP A 246 -11.70 16.54 10.76
N ASP A 247 -12.11 15.51 10.04
CA ASP A 247 -12.64 14.30 10.65
C ASP A 247 -12.30 13.04 9.85
N ASN A 248 -12.30 11.90 10.52
CA ASN A 248 -12.16 10.60 9.88
C ASN A 248 -13.10 9.59 10.54
N TYR A 249 -14.02 9.06 9.75
CA TYR A 249 -14.82 7.93 10.14
C TYR A 249 -14.05 6.65 9.82
N ASN A 250 -13.52 6.03 10.87
CA ASN A 250 -12.95 4.69 10.84
C ASN A 250 -13.85 3.75 11.66
N PRO A 251 -14.53 2.77 11.03
CA PRO A 251 -15.45 1.87 11.72
C PRO A 251 -14.74 1.01 12.79
N ASP A 252 -13.43 0.85 12.66
CA ASP A 252 -12.60 0.04 13.55
C ASP A 252 -11.83 0.86 14.60
N ALA A 253 -12.09 2.17 14.70
CA ALA A 253 -11.42 3.03 15.68
C ALA A 253 -11.59 2.49 17.12
N GLY A 254 -10.50 2.54 17.90
CA GLY A 254 -10.48 2.07 19.30
C GLY A 254 -10.69 0.55 19.47
N THR A 255 -10.63 -0.26 18.41
CA THR A 255 -10.79 -1.72 18.53
C THR A 255 -9.72 -2.36 19.41
N LEU A 256 -8.47 -1.86 19.35
CA LEU A 256 -7.42 -2.33 20.22
C LEU A 256 -7.72 -2.00 21.68
N ASN A 257 -8.13 -0.76 21.97
CA ASN A 257 -8.53 -0.30 23.31
C ASN A 257 -9.64 -1.16 23.90
N ARG A 258 -10.73 -1.38 23.14
CA ARG A 258 -11.89 -2.19 23.56
C ARG A 258 -11.53 -3.65 23.85
N LYS A 259 -10.64 -4.26 23.06
CA LYS A 259 -10.18 -5.63 23.28
C LYS A 259 -9.41 -5.80 24.60
N ILE A 260 -8.75 -4.73 25.06
CA ILE A 260 -7.97 -4.76 26.30
C ILE A 260 -8.87 -4.50 27.53
N GLU A 261 -10.05 -3.89 27.36
CA GLU A 261 -11.01 -3.65 28.45
C GLU A 261 -11.83 -4.89 28.83
N THR A 262 -11.81 -5.95 28.01
CA THR A 262 -12.57 -7.17 28.30
C THR A 262 -11.60 -8.24 28.84
N PRO A 263 -11.69 -8.63 30.12
CA PRO A 263 -10.88 -9.70 30.70
C PRO A 263 -11.25 -11.10 30.16
#